data_AF-A0A7Z1GU85-F1
#
_entry.id   AF-A0A7Z1GU85-F1
#
_cell.length_a   1.000
_cell.length_b   1.000
_cell.length_c   1.000
_cell.angle_alpha   90.00
_cell.angle_beta   90.00
_cell.angle_gamma   90.00
#
_symmetry.space_group_name_H-M   'P 1'
#
loop_
_entity.id
_entity.type
_entity.pdbx_description
1 polymer ?
#
loop_
_entity_poly.entity_id
_entity_poly.type
_entity_poly.pdbx_seq_one_letter_code
_entity_poly.pdbx_strand_id
1 'polypeptide(L)'
;MSIISPQHTSPLSQLPQPDRAPQPSSYPASASTPLAPSLDATQAHSSLNDVNALLTPTNLNRIMRNPHSKESREIIDLTRSTLSPANLRSMLQGANAQANAQVLETIGHKLGKDQLAPSLSSAKNAVTKHQINLLELQALNNLTRLIDADGSDGVLNTLLANDIALDNLQQKFSNIDSTAKSFSDLGGLLTKNNLDALRSPSGIGHASRGPDTANPNAGNSSTQVAKISF
;
A
#
# COMPACT_ATOMS: atom_id res chain seq x y z
N MET A 1 43.26 -79.60 -33.28
CA MET A 1 43.64 -79.30 -34.68
C MET A 1 43.45 -77.81 -34.90
N SER A 2 44.52 -77.17 -35.37
CA SER A 2 44.66 -75.88 -36.08
C SER A 2 43.46 -75.55 -37.01
N ILE A 3 43.13 -74.34 -37.48
CA ILE A 3 43.80 -73.03 -37.60
C ILE A 3 42.81 -72.01 -38.26
N ILE A 4 43.16 -70.71 -38.19
CA ILE A 4 42.85 -69.58 -39.11
C ILE A 4 41.60 -68.71 -38.84
N SER A 5 41.88 -67.47 -38.43
CA SER A 5 41.09 -66.25 -38.73
C SER A 5 41.39 -65.75 -40.15
N PRO A 6 40.48 -64.98 -40.77
CA PRO A 6 40.85 -63.62 -41.12
C PRO A 6 39.74 -62.57 -40.90
N GLN A 7 40.17 -61.31 -40.96
CA GLN A 7 39.44 -60.09 -40.64
C GLN A 7 38.48 -59.57 -41.72
N HIS A 8 37.75 -58.52 -41.32
CA HIS A 8 37.13 -57.42 -42.09
C HIS A 8 35.69 -57.61 -42.59
N THR A 9 34.72 -56.94 -41.94
CA THR A 9 34.14 -55.64 -42.36
C THR A 9 32.86 -55.33 -41.53
N SER A 10 32.70 -54.08 -41.08
CA SER A 10 31.63 -53.61 -40.15
C SER A 10 30.33 -53.19 -40.91
N PRO A 11 29.26 -52.67 -40.25
CA PRO A 11 27.89 -53.21 -40.32
C PRO A 11 26.92 -52.40 -41.21
N LEU A 12 25.89 -53.06 -41.74
CA LEU A 12 24.68 -52.50 -42.38
C LEU A 12 23.47 -53.08 -41.61
N SER A 13 22.40 -52.41 -41.20
CA SER A 13 21.81 -51.13 -41.57
C SER A 13 20.86 -50.70 -40.43
N GLN A 14 20.92 -49.44 -39.99
CA GLN A 14 19.80 -48.76 -39.32
C GLN A 14 19.38 -47.59 -40.21
N LEU A 15 18.08 -47.51 -40.50
CA LEU A 15 17.49 -46.53 -41.41
C LEU A 15 17.81 -45.07 -40.99
N PRO A 16 17.98 -44.14 -41.95
CA PRO A 16 18.24 -42.74 -41.64
C PRO A 16 17.01 -42.03 -41.05
N GLN A 17 17.18 -41.42 -39.87
CA GLN A 17 16.28 -40.39 -39.36
C GLN A 17 16.48 -39.09 -40.16
N PRO A 18 15.42 -38.36 -40.54
CA PRO A 18 15.55 -37.08 -41.21
C PRO A 18 16.10 -36.01 -40.23
N ASP A 19 17.07 -35.24 -40.72
CA ASP A 19 17.78 -34.16 -40.04
C ASP A 19 16.90 -33.31 -39.10
N ARG A 20 17.16 -33.42 -37.80
CA ARG A 20 16.71 -32.41 -36.83
C ARG A 20 17.74 -31.28 -36.86
N ALA A 21 17.38 -30.19 -37.54
CA ALA A 21 18.11 -28.93 -37.48
C ALA A 21 18.41 -28.53 -36.02
N PRO A 22 19.57 -27.90 -35.73
CA PRO A 22 19.89 -27.45 -34.37
C PRO A 22 18.83 -26.45 -33.91
N GLN A 23 18.04 -26.84 -32.89
CA GLN A 23 17.11 -25.92 -32.26
C GLN A 23 17.92 -24.82 -31.54
N PRO A 24 17.64 -23.53 -31.79
CA PRO A 24 18.18 -22.48 -30.96
C PRO A 24 17.55 -22.58 -29.57
N SER A 25 18.39 -22.82 -28.57
CA SER A 25 18.04 -22.62 -27.16
C SER A 25 17.82 -21.12 -26.93
N SER A 26 16.58 -20.67 -27.05
CA SER A 26 16.17 -19.34 -26.61
C SER A 26 14.86 -19.45 -25.83
N TYR A 27 14.99 -19.86 -24.57
CA TYR A 27 14.05 -19.37 -23.56
C TYR A 27 14.16 -17.85 -23.57
N PRO A 28 13.06 -17.08 -23.71
CA PRO A 28 13.14 -15.67 -23.42
C PRO A 28 13.48 -15.57 -21.93
N ALA A 29 14.66 -15.02 -21.62
CA ALA A 29 14.95 -14.56 -20.29
C ALA A 29 13.78 -13.67 -19.88
N SER A 30 13.07 -14.07 -18.82
CA SER A 30 12.02 -13.25 -18.21
C SER A 30 12.53 -11.83 -18.17
N ALA A 31 11.87 -10.94 -18.92
CA ALA A 31 12.21 -9.54 -18.94
C ALA A 31 12.21 -9.07 -17.48
N SER A 32 13.39 -8.80 -16.94
CA SER A 32 13.56 -8.19 -15.64
C SER A 32 12.73 -6.93 -15.67
N THR A 33 11.60 -6.92 -14.96
CA THR A 33 10.90 -5.70 -14.63
C THR A 33 11.96 -4.71 -14.17
N PRO A 34 12.05 -3.48 -14.74
CA PRO A 34 13.03 -2.52 -14.29
C PRO A 34 12.86 -2.37 -12.77
N LEU A 35 13.85 -2.80 -11.99
CA LEU A 35 13.89 -2.44 -10.59
C LEU A 35 13.84 -0.91 -10.57
N ALA A 36 12.85 -0.35 -9.88
CA ALA A 36 12.86 1.07 -9.58
C ALA A 36 14.27 1.41 -9.04
N PRO A 37 14.91 2.50 -9.51
CA PRO A 37 16.28 2.80 -9.13
C PRO A 37 16.39 2.84 -7.61
N SER A 38 17.19 1.93 -7.07
CA SER A 38 17.47 1.87 -5.64
C SER A 38 18.35 3.05 -5.26
N LEU A 39 18.06 3.67 -4.12
CA LEU A 39 18.92 4.72 -3.57
C LEU A 39 20.29 4.14 -3.22
N ASP A 40 21.36 4.90 -3.47
CA ASP A 40 22.67 4.60 -2.91
C ASP A 40 22.60 4.60 -1.37
N ALA A 41 23.46 3.84 -0.69
CA ALA A 41 23.39 3.62 0.75
C ALA A 41 23.45 4.93 1.57
N THR A 42 24.22 5.92 1.12
CA THR A 42 24.34 7.22 1.81
C THR A 42 23.08 8.05 1.61
N GLN A 43 22.58 8.09 0.38
CA GLN A 43 21.36 8.80 0.03
C GLN A 43 20.14 8.17 0.72
N ALA A 44 20.09 6.84 0.79
CA ALA A 44 19.05 6.09 1.49
C ALA A 44 19.00 6.46 2.98
N HIS A 45 20.15 6.53 3.66
CA HIS A 45 20.21 6.93 5.07
C HIS A 45 19.71 8.38 5.28
N SER A 46 20.14 9.31 4.44
CA SER A 46 19.69 10.70 4.51
C SER A 46 18.17 10.82 4.29
N SER A 47 17.66 10.22 3.21
CA SER A 47 16.23 10.24 2.88
C SER A 47 15.38 9.57 3.96
N LEU A 48 15.90 8.54 4.63
CA LEU A 48 15.24 7.90 5.76
C LEU A 48 15.08 8.86 6.95
N ASN A 49 16.13 9.62 7.28
CA ASN A 49 16.08 10.63 8.33
C ASN A 49 15.13 11.77 7.97
N ASP A 50 15.13 12.22 6.72
CA ASP A 50 14.21 13.25 6.23
C ASP A 50 12.75 12.80 6.36
N VAL A 51 12.43 11.56 5.95
CA VAL A 51 11.11 10.97 6.15
C VAL A 51 10.75 10.92 7.63
N ASN A 52 11.66 10.45 8.50
CA ASN A 52 11.39 10.40 9.93
C ASN A 52 11.09 11.78 10.54
N ALA A 53 11.80 12.81 10.09
CA ALA A 53 11.61 14.20 10.53
C ALA A 53 10.28 14.79 10.02
N LEU A 54 9.87 14.44 8.80
CA LEU A 54 8.61 14.91 8.20
C LEU A 54 7.38 14.23 8.79
N LEU A 55 7.48 12.98 9.25
CA LEU A 55 6.37 12.21 9.85
C LEU A 55 6.11 12.61 11.31
N THR A 56 5.88 13.90 11.56
CA THR A 56 5.44 14.42 12.85
C THR A 56 3.93 14.23 13.05
N PRO A 57 3.40 14.23 14.29
CA PRO A 57 1.95 14.19 14.53
C PRO A 57 1.20 15.31 13.80
N THR A 58 1.77 16.52 13.74
CA THR A 58 1.19 17.67 13.02
C THR A 58 1.08 17.40 11.52
N ASN A 59 2.14 16.89 10.90
CA ASN A 59 2.14 16.61 9.47
C ASN A 59 1.26 15.40 9.14
N LEU A 60 1.24 14.36 9.97
CA LEU A 60 0.33 13.24 9.83
C LEU A 60 -1.13 13.70 9.89
N ASN A 61 -1.48 14.60 10.82
CA ASN A 61 -2.81 15.18 10.89
C ASN A 61 -3.15 16.00 9.62
N ARG A 62 -2.21 16.82 9.13
CA ARG A 62 -2.37 17.58 7.87
C ARG A 62 -2.60 16.65 6.67
N ILE A 63 -1.80 15.59 6.55
CA ILE A 63 -1.93 14.58 5.49
C ILE A 63 -3.28 13.88 5.56
N MET A 64 -3.71 13.46 6.76
CA MET A 64 -5.03 12.85 6.93
C MET A 64 -6.14 13.81 6.54
N ARG A 65 -6.06 15.09 6.92
CA ARG A 65 -7.10 16.07 6.58
C ARG A 65 -7.22 16.36 5.10
N ASN A 66 -6.10 16.40 4.38
CA ASN A 66 -6.08 16.75 2.96
C ASN A 66 -4.99 15.98 2.20
N PRO A 67 -5.19 14.68 1.96
CA PRO A 67 -4.16 13.80 1.39
C PRO A 67 -3.76 14.22 -0.03
N HIS A 68 -4.63 14.93 -0.75
CA HIS A 68 -4.41 15.36 -2.13
C HIS A 68 -3.80 16.76 -2.26
N SER A 69 -3.61 17.48 -1.14
CA SER A 69 -2.85 18.73 -1.15
C SER A 69 -1.44 18.49 -1.69
N LYS A 70 -0.85 19.52 -2.32
CA LYS A 70 0.50 19.45 -2.88
C LYS A 70 1.52 18.95 -1.85
N GLU A 71 1.55 19.59 -0.68
CA GLU A 71 2.46 19.23 0.41
C GLU A 71 2.24 17.79 0.93
N SER A 72 0.98 17.36 1.08
CA SER A 72 0.70 16.00 1.57
C SER A 72 1.12 14.95 0.56
N ARG A 73 0.89 15.19 -0.74
CA ARG A 73 1.36 14.30 -1.80
C ARG A 73 2.88 14.21 -1.82
N GLU A 74 3.58 15.33 -1.70
CA GLU A 74 5.04 15.34 -1.64
C GLU A 74 5.58 14.48 -0.48
N ILE A 75 5.00 14.60 0.72
CA ILE A 75 5.41 13.78 1.87
C ILE A 75 5.04 12.30 1.67
N ILE A 76 3.85 12.00 1.15
CA ILE A 76 3.40 10.63 0.86
C ILE A 76 4.33 9.96 -0.14
N ASP A 77 4.65 10.65 -1.24
CA ASP A 77 5.47 10.11 -2.33
C ASP A 77 6.91 9.91 -1.88
N LEU A 78 7.49 10.87 -1.14
CA LEU A 78 8.81 10.71 -0.53
C LEU A 78 8.85 9.52 0.44
N THR A 79 7.81 9.37 1.28
CA THR A 79 7.71 8.26 2.23
C THR A 79 7.63 6.92 1.48
N ARG A 80 6.78 6.82 0.45
CA ARG A 80 6.62 5.59 -0.34
C ARG A 80 7.87 5.23 -1.15
N SER A 81 8.53 6.22 -1.73
CA SER A 81 9.76 6.03 -2.48
C SER A 81 10.89 5.56 -1.57
N THR A 82 11.10 6.23 -0.45
CA THR A 82 12.14 5.89 0.54
C THR A 82 11.90 4.52 1.16
N LEU A 83 10.65 4.18 1.51
CA LEU A 83 10.28 2.90 2.13
C LEU A 83 9.94 1.80 1.11
N SER A 84 10.39 1.93 -0.14
CA SER A 84 10.18 0.89 -1.14
C SER A 84 10.91 -0.42 -0.75
N PRO A 85 10.41 -1.61 -1.16
CA PRO A 85 11.03 -2.88 -0.78
C PRO A 85 12.51 -3.01 -1.17
N ALA A 86 12.93 -2.41 -2.28
CA ALA A 86 14.32 -2.41 -2.73
C ALA A 86 15.20 -1.54 -1.80
N ASN A 87 14.71 -0.35 -1.47
CA ASN A 87 15.41 0.59 -0.58
C ASN A 87 15.50 0.04 0.85
N LEU A 88 14.43 -0.60 1.37
CA LEU A 88 14.46 -1.25 2.68
C LEU A 88 15.53 -2.33 2.77
N ARG A 89 15.65 -3.21 1.77
CA ARG A 89 16.71 -4.24 1.75
C ARG A 89 18.10 -3.61 1.70
N SER A 90 18.30 -2.62 0.83
CA SER A 90 19.58 -1.91 0.72
C SER A 90 19.97 -1.25 2.05
N MET A 91 19.04 -0.53 2.68
CA MET A 91 19.24 0.12 3.98
C MET A 91 19.61 -0.86 5.09
N LEU A 92 19.07 -2.09 5.06
CA LEU A 92 19.27 -3.10 6.09
C LEU A 92 20.50 -4.01 5.87
N GLN A 93 21.17 -3.90 4.72
CA GLN A 93 22.36 -4.70 4.38
C GLN A 93 23.65 -3.85 4.27
N GLY A 94 23.54 -2.52 4.24
CA GLY A 94 24.68 -1.61 4.13
C GLY A 94 25.39 -1.27 5.44
N ALA A 95 26.42 -0.42 5.37
CA ALA A 95 27.24 -0.02 6.52
C ALA A 95 26.45 0.62 7.68
N ASN A 96 25.32 1.27 7.38
CA ASN A 96 24.44 1.91 8.36
C ASN A 96 23.25 1.03 8.78
N ALA A 97 23.27 -0.28 8.50
CA ALA A 97 22.12 -1.18 8.69
C ALA A 97 21.50 -1.13 10.10
N GLN A 98 22.32 -1.02 11.14
CA GLN A 98 21.81 -0.96 12.51
C GLN A 98 21.12 0.36 12.84
N ALA A 99 21.72 1.49 12.46
CA ALA A 99 21.10 2.81 12.63
C ALA A 99 19.82 2.93 11.79
N ASN A 100 19.84 2.45 10.55
CA ASN A 100 18.69 2.44 9.65
C ASN A 100 17.52 1.67 10.24
N ALA A 101 17.73 0.48 10.80
CA ALA A 101 16.63 -0.28 11.39
C ALA A 101 15.99 0.43 12.58
N GLN A 102 16.77 1.08 13.45
CA GLN A 102 16.21 1.85 14.56
C GLN A 102 15.31 3.00 14.08
N VAL A 103 15.73 3.70 13.01
CA VAL A 103 14.93 4.75 12.40
C VAL A 103 13.69 4.17 11.71
N LEU A 104 13.81 3.04 11.01
CA LEU A 104 12.69 2.33 10.40
C LEU A 104 11.67 1.86 11.44
N GLU A 105 12.09 1.30 12.57
CA GLU A 105 11.19 0.94 13.68
C GLU A 105 10.47 2.17 14.24
N THR A 106 11.19 3.29 14.39
CA THR A 106 10.60 4.56 14.84
C THR A 106 9.52 5.06 13.88
N ILE A 107 9.81 5.03 12.58
CA ILE A 107 8.82 5.35 11.53
C ILE A 107 7.65 4.36 11.62
N GLY A 108 7.92 3.07 11.77
CA GLY A 108 6.93 2.01 11.92
C GLY A 108 5.95 2.29 13.06
N HIS A 109 6.47 2.72 14.21
CA HIS A 109 5.66 3.12 15.35
C HIS A 109 4.77 4.33 15.03
N LYS A 110 5.34 5.41 14.47
CA LYS A 110 4.60 6.62 14.08
C LYS A 110 3.46 6.34 13.09
N LEU A 111 3.68 5.39 12.18
CA LEU A 111 2.70 4.97 11.18
C LEU A 111 1.76 3.86 11.66
N GLY A 112 1.94 3.35 12.88
CA GLY A 112 1.09 2.31 13.45
C GLY A 112 -0.36 2.77 13.66
N LYS A 113 -1.30 1.81 13.62
CA LYS A 113 -2.75 2.08 13.77
C LYS A 113 -3.07 2.96 14.97
N ASP A 114 -2.48 2.64 16.12
CA ASP A 114 -2.76 3.34 17.38
C ASP A 114 -2.27 4.79 17.36
N GLN A 115 -1.13 5.05 16.71
CA GLN A 115 -0.56 6.39 16.58
C GLN A 115 -1.29 7.22 15.52
N LEU A 116 -1.85 6.58 14.49
CA LEU A 116 -2.64 7.25 13.45
C LEU A 116 -4.09 7.53 13.89
N ALA A 117 -4.65 6.76 14.84
CA ALA A 117 -6.05 6.86 15.24
C ALA A 117 -6.49 8.28 15.67
N PRO A 118 -5.71 9.05 16.45
CA PRO A 118 -6.05 10.44 16.79
C PRO A 118 -6.11 11.35 15.56
N SER A 119 -5.17 11.20 14.62
CA SER A 119 -5.13 11.97 13.37
C SER A 119 -6.29 11.62 12.46
N LEU A 120 -6.64 10.33 12.37
CA LEU A 120 -7.79 9.83 11.63
C LEU A 120 -9.10 10.43 12.17
N SER A 121 -9.31 10.34 13.48
CA SER A 121 -10.51 10.87 14.14
C SER A 121 -10.60 12.39 13.98
N SER A 122 -9.48 13.11 14.21
CA SER A 122 -9.40 14.55 14.03
C SER A 122 -9.72 14.99 12.60
N ALA A 123 -9.22 14.26 11.59
CA ALA A 123 -9.48 14.55 10.19
C ALA A 123 -10.95 14.35 9.83
N LYS A 124 -11.54 13.22 10.23
CA LYS A 124 -12.98 12.96 10.01
C LYS A 124 -13.84 14.04 10.66
N ASN A 125 -13.57 14.36 11.92
CA ASN A 125 -14.31 15.41 12.64
C ASN A 125 -14.18 16.78 11.98
N ALA A 126 -12.98 17.14 11.49
CA ALA A 126 -12.77 18.39 10.78
C ALA A 126 -13.56 18.48 9.47
N VAL A 127 -13.58 17.38 8.70
CA VAL A 127 -14.37 17.32 7.46
C VAL A 127 -15.87 17.37 7.75
N THR A 128 -16.36 16.63 8.75
CA THR A 128 -17.76 16.69 9.19
C THR A 128 -18.15 18.10 9.61
N LYS A 129 -17.36 18.74 10.47
CA LYS A 129 -17.65 20.09 10.96
C LYS A 129 -17.67 21.11 9.81
N HIS A 130 -16.73 21.00 8.88
CA HIS A 130 -16.74 21.86 7.70
C HIS A 130 -18.00 21.65 6.86
N GLN A 131 -18.45 20.41 6.66
CA GLN A 131 -19.65 20.11 5.91
C GLN A 131 -20.92 20.62 6.60
N ILE A 132 -21.02 20.45 7.93
CA ILE A 132 -22.12 21.01 8.73
C ILE A 132 -22.18 22.53 8.54
N ASN A 133 -21.06 23.22 8.69
CA ASN A 133 -21.02 24.68 8.51
C ASN A 133 -21.47 25.10 7.10
N LEU A 134 -21.11 24.35 6.06
CA LEU A 134 -21.56 24.63 4.69
C LEU A 134 -23.08 24.45 4.54
N LEU A 135 -23.64 23.38 5.11
CA LEU A 135 -25.08 23.12 5.09
C LEU A 135 -25.86 24.21 5.87
N GLU A 136 -25.35 24.64 7.02
CA GLU A 136 -25.94 25.74 7.80
C GLU A 136 -25.95 27.05 7.00
N LEU A 137 -24.85 27.39 6.34
CA LEU A 137 -24.77 28.58 5.48
C LEU A 137 -25.73 28.49 4.28
N GLN A 138 -25.86 27.31 3.67
CA GLN A 138 -26.82 27.07 2.59
C GLN A 138 -28.27 27.19 3.08
N ALA A 139 -28.59 26.66 4.26
CA ALA A 139 -29.92 26.78 4.85
C ALA A 139 -30.28 28.25 5.12
N LEU A 140 -29.36 29.05 5.67
CA LEU A 140 -29.56 30.48 5.87
C LEU A 140 -29.79 31.21 4.54
N ASN A 141 -29.01 30.90 3.50
CA ASN A 141 -29.18 31.51 2.18
C ASN A 141 -30.55 31.15 1.56
N ASN A 142 -30.99 29.89 1.71
CA ASN A 142 -32.31 29.48 1.24
C ASN A 142 -33.44 30.22 1.94
N LEU A 143 -33.34 30.45 3.25
CA LEU A 143 -34.33 31.23 4.00
C LEU A 143 -34.41 32.67 3.47
N THR A 144 -33.26 33.30 3.19
CA THR A 144 -33.22 34.63 2.56
C THR A 144 -33.88 34.62 1.18
N ARG A 145 -33.57 33.65 0.31
CA ARG A 145 -34.16 33.56 -1.04
C ARG A 145 -35.67 33.30 -1.05
N LEU A 146 -36.16 32.54 -0.06
CA LEU A 146 -37.60 32.29 0.11
C LEU A 146 -38.33 33.58 0.53
N ILE A 147 -37.69 34.43 1.33
CA ILE A 147 -38.22 35.73 1.73
C ILE A 147 -38.17 36.73 0.56
N ASP A 148 -37.10 36.69 -0.24
CA ASP A 148 -36.86 37.60 -1.37
C ASP A 148 -37.58 37.21 -2.68
N ALA A 149 -38.53 36.26 -2.62
CA ALA A 149 -39.43 35.84 -3.70
C ALA A 149 -38.79 35.13 -4.92
N ASP A 150 -37.63 34.49 -4.75
CA ASP A 150 -36.92 33.76 -5.82
C ASP A 150 -37.50 32.34 -6.12
N GLY A 151 -38.65 32.01 -5.52
CA GLY A 151 -39.45 30.82 -5.81
C GLY A 151 -38.90 29.47 -5.29
N SER A 152 -39.73 28.43 -5.38
CA SER A 152 -39.42 27.06 -4.94
C SER A 152 -38.28 26.38 -5.72
N ASP A 153 -38.00 26.85 -6.94
CA ASP A 153 -36.95 26.29 -7.81
C ASP A 153 -35.54 26.50 -7.24
N GLY A 154 -35.33 27.63 -6.55
CA GLY A 154 -34.08 27.89 -5.83
C GLY A 154 -33.84 26.91 -4.67
N VAL A 155 -34.92 26.46 -4.01
CA VAL A 155 -34.87 25.49 -2.91
C VAL A 155 -34.61 24.08 -3.43
N LEU A 156 -35.25 23.67 -4.53
CA LEU A 156 -35.02 22.37 -5.17
C LEU A 156 -33.58 22.20 -5.66
N ASN A 157 -32.99 23.25 -6.26
CA ASN A 157 -31.58 23.24 -6.64
C ASN A 157 -30.64 23.08 -5.43
N THR A 158 -31.00 23.63 -4.26
CA THR A 158 -30.20 23.44 -3.05
C THR A 158 -30.32 22.03 -2.48
N LEU A 159 -31.48 21.38 -2.60
CA LEU A 159 -31.62 19.97 -2.21
C LEU A 159 -30.71 19.07 -3.06
N LEU A 160 -30.64 19.29 -4.37
CA LEU A 160 -29.70 18.59 -5.27
C LEU A 160 -28.24 18.88 -4.90
N ALA A 161 -27.91 20.11 -4.51
CA ALA A 161 -26.57 20.47 -4.06
C ALA A 161 -26.17 19.77 -2.75
N ASN A 162 -27.14 19.46 -1.87
CA ASN A 162 -26.90 18.74 -0.63
C ASN A 162 -26.51 17.27 -0.88
N ASP A 163 -27.16 16.60 -1.83
CA ASP A 163 -26.81 15.21 -2.21
C ASP A 163 -25.36 15.16 -2.74
N ILE A 164 -24.98 16.09 -3.64
CA ILE A 164 -23.60 16.22 -4.12
C ILE A 164 -22.63 16.48 -2.96
N ALA A 165 -23.03 17.25 -1.96
CA ALA A 165 -22.19 17.54 -0.81
C ALA A 165 -21.98 16.32 0.10
N LEU A 166 -23.00 15.47 0.25
CA LEU A 166 -22.90 14.20 0.98
C LEU A 166 -22.01 13.18 0.24
N ASP A 167 -22.13 13.07 -1.08
CA ASP A 167 -21.24 12.24 -1.89
C ASP A 167 -19.79 12.69 -1.76
N ASN A 168 -19.54 14.00 -1.82
CA ASN A 168 -18.22 14.58 -1.59
C ASN A 168 -17.68 14.30 -0.18
N LEU A 169 -18.54 14.33 0.85
CA LEU A 169 -18.17 13.97 2.21
C LEU A 169 -17.75 12.50 2.31
N GLN A 170 -18.53 11.60 1.70
CA GLN A 170 -18.24 10.17 1.67
C GLN A 170 -16.92 9.89 0.92
N GLN A 171 -16.70 10.56 -0.21
CA GLN A 171 -15.44 10.47 -0.94
C GLN A 171 -14.26 10.97 -0.09
N LYS A 172 -14.43 12.07 0.66
CA LYS A 172 -13.41 12.56 1.60
C LYS A 172 -13.10 11.53 2.67
N PHE A 173 -14.10 10.92 3.31
CA PHE A 173 -13.86 9.85 4.28
C PHE A 173 -13.13 8.66 3.68
N SER A 174 -13.52 8.22 2.47
CA SER A 174 -12.83 7.15 1.77
C SER A 174 -11.36 7.47 1.53
N ASN A 175 -11.04 8.71 1.12
CA ASN A 175 -9.66 9.16 0.95
C ASN A 175 -8.87 9.17 2.27
N ILE A 176 -9.48 9.63 3.36
CA ILE A 176 -8.88 9.63 4.70
C ILE A 176 -8.56 8.19 5.12
N ASP A 177 -9.55 7.29 5.03
CA ASP A 177 -9.41 5.89 5.43
C ASP A 177 -8.37 5.15 4.58
N SER A 178 -8.36 5.38 3.26
CA SER A 178 -7.36 4.82 2.35
C SER A 178 -5.94 5.30 2.69
N THR A 179 -5.77 6.58 3.02
CA THR A 179 -4.47 7.14 3.41
C THR A 179 -4.01 6.58 4.75
N ALA A 180 -4.89 6.52 5.74
CA ALA A 180 -4.59 5.94 7.05
C ALA A 180 -4.23 4.44 6.94
N LYS A 181 -4.96 3.70 6.10
CA LYS A 181 -4.66 2.31 5.80
C LYS A 181 -3.30 2.16 5.13
N SER A 182 -2.99 2.96 4.11
CA SER A 182 -1.70 2.91 3.42
C SER A 182 -0.53 3.16 4.37
N PHE A 183 -0.64 4.12 5.30
CA PHE A 183 0.39 4.33 6.30
C PHE A 183 0.43 3.22 7.35
N SER A 184 -0.72 2.74 7.83
CA SER A 184 -0.76 1.59 8.74
C SER A 184 -0.13 0.33 8.14
N ASP A 185 -0.35 0.08 6.85
CA ASP A 185 0.21 -1.08 6.17
C ASP A 185 1.75 -0.92 6.05
N LEU A 186 2.24 0.29 5.73
CA LEU A 186 3.67 0.62 5.80
C LEU A 186 4.24 0.44 7.22
N GLY A 187 3.53 0.93 8.25
CA GLY A 187 3.94 0.78 9.64
C GLY A 187 4.06 -0.70 10.07
N GLY A 188 3.13 -1.54 9.59
CA GLY A 188 3.17 -2.99 9.81
C GLY A 188 4.41 -3.66 9.20
N LEU A 189 4.87 -3.20 8.03
CA LEU A 189 6.10 -3.71 7.40
C LEU A 189 7.37 -3.34 8.18
N LEU A 190 7.33 -2.26 8.96
CA LEU A 190 8.47 -1.73 9.71
C LEU A 190 8.52 -2.20 11.17
N THR A 191 7.79 -3.27 11.50
CA THR A 191 7.92 -3.91 12.81
C THR A 191 9.27 -4.62 12.92
N LYS A 192 9.79 -4.70 14.15
CA LYS A 192 11.06 -5.37 14.45
C LYS A 192 11.19 -6.75 13.79
N ASN A 193 10.16 -7.59 13.93
CA ASN A 193 10.14 -8.95 13.36
C ASN A 193 10.29 -8.95 11.82
N ASN A 194 9.64 -8.00 11.14
CA ASN A 194 9.70 -7.91 9.67
C ASN A 194 11.04 -7.33 9.20
N LEU A 195 11.60 -6.36 9.93
CA LEU A 195 12.93 -5.80 9.64
C LEU A 195 14.04 -6.84 9.85
N ASP A 196 13.94 -7.66 10.90
CA ASP A 196 14.87 -8.76 11.15
C ASP A 196 14.79 -9.84 10.07
N ALA A 197 13.59 -10.15 9.58
CA ALA A 197 13.40 -11.05 8.44
C ALA A 197 14.06 -10.52 7.15
N LEU A 198 14.04 -9.20 6.92
CA LEU A 198 14.67 -8.56 5.75
C LEU A 198 16.21 -8.50 5.83
N ARG A 199 16.78 -8.61 7.03
CA ARG A 199 18.24 -8.64 7.27
C ARG A 199 18.85 -10.02 7.06
N SER A 200 18.05 -11.06 7.20
CA SER A 200 18.53 -12.43 7.06
C SER A 200 18.73 -12.76 5.56
N PRO A 201 19.92 -13.21 5.13
CA PRO A 201 20.14 -13.65 3.76
C PRO A 201 19.35 -14.94 3.50
N SER A 202 18.10 -14.79 3.05
CA SER A 202 17.16 -15.79 2.55
C SER A 202 17.34 -17.24 3.01
N GLY A 203 16.53 -17.65 3.98
CA GLY A 203 16.06 -19.04 4.06
C GLY A 203 14.65 -19.12 3.47
N ILE A 204 14.49 -19.78 2.32
CA ILE A 204 13.19 -20.33 1.92
C ILE A 204 12.73 -21.24 3.07
N GLY A 205 11.69 -20.85 3.79
CA GLY A 205 11.22 -21.60 4.95
C GLY A 205 9.87 -21.08 5.40
N HIS A 206 8.82 -21.67 4.84
CA HIS A 206 7.45 -21.74 5.34
C HIS A 206 7.00 -20.64 6.31
N ALA A 207 6.04 -19.83 5.84
CA ALA A 207 4.95 -19.43 6.72
C ALA A 207 4.51 -20.69 7.48
N SER A 208 4.77 -20.72 8.79
CA SER A 208 4.27 -21.76 9.68
C SER A 208 2.75 -21.75 9.55
N ARG A 209 2.27 -22.67 8.73
CA ARG A 209 0.93 -23.21 8.77
C ARG A 209 0.76 -23.82 10.15
N GLY A 210 0.32 -23.00 11.11
CA GLY A 210 -0.29 -23.49 12.33
C GLY A 210 -1.58 -24.24 11.97
N PRO A 211 -1.91 -25.32 12.70
CA PRO A 211 -2.82 -26.34 12.21
C PRO A 211 -4.26 -25.84 12.09
N ASP A 212 -4.91 -26.27 11.01
CA ASP A 212 -6.35 -26.45 10.97
C ASP A 212 -6.77 -27.27 12.19
N THR A 213 -7.33 -26.61 13.21
CA THR A 213 -8.27 -27.25 14.12
C THR A 213 -9.58 -26.51 13.98
N ALA A 214 -10.49 -27.13 13.24
CA ALA A 214 -11.88 -26.74 13.12
C ALA A 214 -12.51 -26.53 14.49
N ASN A 215 -13.31 -25.47 14.62
CA ASN A 215 -14.52 -25.52 15.44
C ASN A 215 -15.70 -24.99 14.61
N PRO A 216 -16.61 -25.84 14.14
CA PRO A 216 -17.80 -25.44 13.40
C PRO A 216 -18.95 -25.23 14.39
N ASN A 217 -18.96 -24.12 15.14
CA ASN A 217 -20.22 -23.62 15.71
C ASN A 217 -20.11 -22.18 16.23
N ALA A 218 -20.51 -21.22 15.40
CA ALA A 218 -21.02 -19.92 15.85
C ALA A 218 -21.94 -19.37 14.76
N GLY A 219 -23.05 -20.07 14.54
CA GLY A 219 -24.20 -19.47 13.88
C GLY A 219 -24.79 -18.40 14.79
N ASN A 220 -24.74 -17.15 14.36
CA ASN A 220 -25.76 -16.12 14.56
C ASN A 220 -25.32 -14.86 13.82
N SER A 221 -25.87 -14.68 12.62
CA SER A 221 -26.01 -13.39 11.98
C SER A 221 -26.96 -12.52 12.81
N SER A 222 -26.42 -11.48 13.46
CA SER A 222 -27.24 -10.37 13.95
C SER A 222 -26.59 -9.06 13.52
N THR A 223 -27.00 -8.60 12.33
CA THR A 223 -26.84 -7.23 11.87
C THR A 223 -27.59 -6.32 12.84
N GLN A 224 -26.90 -5.69 13.79
CA GLN A 224 -27.50 -4.64 14.59
C GLN A 224 -27.38 -3.33 13.82
N VAL A 225 -28.44 -2.99 13.10
CA VAL A 225 -28.65 -1.67 12.49
C VAL A 225 -28.71 -0.66 13.62
N ALA A 226 -27.77 0.28 13.64
CA ALA A 226 -27.83 1.42 14.54
C ALA A 226 -29.04 2.29 14.17
N LYS A 227 -30.05 2.32 15.05
CA LYS A 227 -31.12 3.31 15.02
C LYS A 227 -30.52 4.69 15.25
N ILE A 228 -30.52 5.52 14.21
CA ILE A 228 -30.39 6.96 14.34
C ILE A 228 -31.81 7.47 14.62
N SER A 229 -32.04 8.01 15.81
CA SER A 229 -33.26 8.74 16.14
C SER A 229 -33.07 10.21 15.76
N PHE A 230 -34.05 10.77 15.05
CA PHE A 230 -34.19 12.21 14.79
C PHE A 230 -34.54 12.97 16.07
#